data_AF-A0A2E1UUD9-F1
#
_entry.id   AF-A0A2E1UUD9-F1
#
_cell.length_a   1.000
_cell.length_b   1.000
_cell.length_c   1.000
_cell.angle_alpha   90.00
_cell.angle_beta   90.00
_cell.angle_gamma   90.00
#
_symmetry.space_group_name_H-M   'P 1'
#
loop_
_entity.id
_entity.type
_entity.pdbx_description
1 polymer ?
#
loop_
_entity_poly.entity_id
_entity_poly.type
_entity_poly.pdbx_seq_one_letter_code
_entity_poly.pdbx_strand_id
1 'polypeptide(L)' 'MPNKKYTLKTDLAIFEIKREPLGLWDLWVNSMPTLTFESPEGAANAVNEKRTGYAVWDNQEKEININFNSGNWEQSSDG' A
#
# COMPACT_ATOMS: atom_id res chain seq x y z
N MET A 1 -12.39 15.95 -4.39
CA MET A 1 -11.81 14.89 -5.25
C MET A 1 -12.13 13.57 -4.57
N PRO A 2 -12.51 12.49 -5.29
CA PRO A 2 -12.75 11.22 -4.64
C PRO A 2 -11.48 10.75 -3.93
N ASN A 3 -11.63 10.28 -2.69
CA ASN A 3 -10.53 9.69 -1.93
C ASN A 3 -10.22 8.34 -2.59
N LYS A 4 -9.24 8.35 -3.50
CA LYS A 4 -8.77 7.12 -4.14
C LYS A 4 -8.07 6.27 -3.08
N LYS A 5 -8.48 5.01 -3.01
CA LYS A 5 -7.91 4.01 -2.11
C LYS A 5 -7.59 2.75 -2.88
N TYR A 6 -6.35 2.27 -2.78
CA TYR A 6 -5.95 0.96 -3.29
C TYR A 6 -5.79 0.02 -2.10
N THR A 7 -6.34 -1.19 -2.20
CA THR A 7 -6.24 -2.19 -1.13
C THR A 7 -5.62 -3.47 -1.68
N LEU A 8 -4.69 -4.04 -0.94
CA LEU A 8 -4.07 -5.33 -1.21
C LEU A 8 -4.22 -6.20 0.02
N LYS A 9 -4.89 -7.33 -0.13
CA LYS A 9 -5.05 -8.32 0.95
C LYS A 9 -4.05 -9.44 0.76
N THR A 10 -3.35 -9.79 1.83
CA THR A 10 -2.37 -10.87 1.87
C THR A 10 -2.66 -11.77 3.06
N ASP A 11 -1.98 -12.91 3.16
CA ASP A 11 -2.12 -13.81 4.30
C ASP A 11 -1.63 -13.21 5.62
N LEU A 12 -0.82 -12.14 5.58
CA LEU A 12 -0.19 -11.55 6.77
C LEU A 12 -0.71 -10.17 7.16
N ALA A 13 -1.17 -9.41 6.17
CA ALA A 13 -1.58 -8.03 6.36
C ALA A 13 -2.51 -7.55 5.25
N ILE A 14 -3.27 -6.52 5.58
CA ILE A 14 -4.01 -5.72 4.61
C ILE A 14 -3.24 -4.41 4.41
N PHE A 15 -2.83 -4.16 3.17
CA PHE A 15 -2.21 -2.90 2.78
C PHE A 15 -3.25 -1.99 2.17
N GLU A 16 -3.23 -0.72 2.55
CA GLU A 16 -4.10 0.31 1.98
C GLU A 16 -3.23 1.49 1.57
N ILE A 17 -3.37 1.96 0.33
CA ILE A 17 -2.72 3.17 -0.18
C ILE A 17 -3.81 4.22 -0.35
N LYS A 18 -3.78 5.27 0.47
CA LYS A 18 -4.83 6.29 0.56
C LYS A 18 -4.30 7.62 0.09
N ARG A 19 -5.06 8.32 -0.75
CA ARG A 19 -4.71 9.68 -1.18
C ARG A 19 -5.04 10.69 -0.09
N GLU A 20 -4.05 11.49 0.29
CA GLU A 20 -4.19 12.59 1.23
C GLU A 20 -4.63 13.90 0.53
N PRO A 21 -5.27 14.84 1.25
CA PRO A 21 -5.74 16.12 0.68
C PRO A 21 -4.66 16.96 0.00
N LEU A 22 -3.40 16.82 0.42
CA LEU A 22 -2.24 17.54 -0.13
C LEU A 22 -1.65 16.86 -1.38
N GLY A 23 -2.26 15.78 -1.87
CA GLY A 23 -1.80 15.05 -3.05
C GLY A 23 -0.76 13.97 -2.78
N LEU A 24 -0.35 13.78 -1.53
CA LEU A 24 0.49 12.68 -1.07
C LEU A 24 -0.32 11.39 -0.91
N TRP A 25 0.39 10.28 -0.67
CA TRP A 25 -0.18 8.94 -0.55
C TRP A 25 0.35 8.24 0.70
N ASP A 26 -0.55 7.92 1.62
CA ASP A 26 -0.19 7.16 2.81
C ASP A 26 -0.34 5.67 2.56
N LEU A 27 0.71 4.92 2.90
CA LEU A 27 0.68 3.49 3.08
C LEU A 27 0.18 3.19 4.49
N TRP A 28 -0.83 2.34 4.56
CA TRP A 28 -1.39 1.82 5.79
C TRP A 28 -1.26 0.31 5.80
N VAL A 29 -1.01 -0.24 6.98
CA VAL A 29 -0.96 -1.68 7.23
C VAL A 29 -1.94 -2.00 8.35
N ASN A 30 -2.88 -2.92 8.11
CA ASN A 30 -3.92 -3.30 9.07
C ASN A 30 -4.67 -2.08 9.63
N SER A 31 -5.01 -1.12 8.75
CA SER A 31 -5.67 0.12 9.10
C SER A 31 -4.92 1.02 10.08
N MET A 32 -3.58 0.93 10.11
CA MET A 32 -2.69 1.87 10.76
C MET A 32 -1.74 2.53 9.74
N PRO A 33 -1.58 3.87 9.73
CA PRO A 33 -0.66 4.54 8.82
C PRO A 33 0.79 4.19 9.16
N THR A 34 1.64 4.04 8.13
CA THR A 34 3.06 3.73 8.32
C THR A 34 3.97 4.77 7.67
N LEU A 35 3.85 4.96 6.36
CA LEU A 35 4.75 5.78 5.55
C LEU A 35 3.98 6.60 4.53
N THR A 36 4.52 7.75 4.16
CA THR A 36 3.93 8.65 3.16
C THR A 36 4.82 8.72 1.92
N PHE A 37 4.19 8.74 0.74
CA PHE A 37 4.83 8.72 -0.56
C PHE A 37 4.28 9.80 -1.48
N GLU A 38 5.04 10.18 -2.49
CA GLU A 38 4.63 11.16 -3.51
C GLU A 38 3.65 10.57 -4.54
N SER A 39 3.63 9.24 -4.69
CA SER A 39 2.76 8.54 -5.64
C SER A 39 2.30 7.19 -5.07
N PRO A 40 1.17 6.64 -5.56
CA PRO A 40 0.70 5.33 -5.11
C PRO A 40 1.62 4.19 -5.59
N GLU A 41 2.32 4.36 -6.71
CA GLU A 41 3.32 3.40 -7.18
C GLU A 41 4.50 3.32 -6.21
N GLY A 42 4.94 4.46 -5.64
CA GLY A 42 5.98 4.49 -4.62
C GLY A 42 5.58 3.69 -3.37
N ALA A 43 4.34 3.87 -2.91
CA ALA A 43 3.78 3.12 -1.79
C ALA A 43 3.68 1.62 -2.09
N ALA A 44 3.24 1.24 -3.29
CA ALA A 44 3.18 -0.16 -3.70
C ALA A 44 4.58 -0.79 -3.84
N ASN A 45 5.56 -0.03 -4.32
CA ASN A 45 6.94 -0.50 -4.41
C ASN A 45 7.53 -0.77 -3.02
N ALA A 46 7.21 0.06 -2.01
CA ALA A 46 7.62 -0.19 -0.63
C ALA A 46 7.06 -1.53 -0.08
N VAL A 47 5.85 -1.94 -0.50
CA VAL A 47 5.30 -3.27 -0.17
C VAL A 47 6.12 -4.39 -0.81
N ASN A 48 6.49 -4.26 -2.09
CA ASN A 48 7.32 -5.24 -2.79
C ASN A 48 8.73 -5.35 -2.21
N GLU A 49 9.34 -4.21 -1.91
CA GLU A 49 10.70 -4.12 -1.37
C GLU A 49 10.78 -4.47 0.12
N LYS A 50 9.63 -4.75 0.79
CA LYS A 50 9.58 -5.05 2.22
C LYS A 50 10.13 -3.90 3.07
N ARG A 51 9.72 -2.68 2.72
CA ARG A 51 10.07 -1.43 3.41
C ARG A 51 8.82 -0.68 3.81
N THR A 52 7.88 -1.40 4.43
CA THR A 52 6.54 -0.91 4.75
C THR A 52 6.44 -0.25 6.12
N GLY A 53 7.43 -0.48 6.99
CA GLY A 53 7.38 -0.12 8.40
C GLY A 53 6.69 -1.17 9.27
N TYR A 54 6.15 -2.25 8.67
CA TYR A 54 5.55 -3.35 9.38
C TYR A 54 6.51 -4.54 9.46
N ALA A 55 7.15 -4.69 10.62
CA ALA A 55 8.25 -5.64 10.83
C ALA A 55 7.92 -7.10 10.46
N VAL A 56 6.67 -7.54 10.63
CA VAL A 56 6.27 -8.92 10.29
C VAL A 56 6.31 -9.15 8.77
N TRP A 57 5.94 -8.15 7.98
CA TRP A 57 6.06 -8.19 6.52
C TRP A 57 7.50 -7.95 6.07
N ASP A 58 8.16 -6.96 6.68
CA ASP A 58 9.48 -6.51 6.23
C ASP A 58 10.57 -7.58 6.43
N ASN A 59 10.41 -8.47 7.42
CA ASN A 59 11.37 -9.54 7.72
C ASN A 59 11.06 -10.89 7.04
N GLN A 60 10.11 -10.95 6.10
CA GLN A 60 9.84 -12.20 5.41
C GLN A 60 10.99 -12.61 4.50
N GLU A 61 11.29 -13.92 4.41
CA GLU A 61 12.26 -14.44 3.44
C GLU A 61 11.66 -14.62 2.04
N LYS A 62 10.34 -14.82 1.95
CA LYS A 62 9.64 -15.09 0.68
C LYS A 62 9.68 -13.87 -0.24
N GLU A 63 10.17 -14.02 -1.46
CA GLU A 63 10.03 -12.98 -2.49
C GLU A 63 8.57 -12.83 -2.90
N ILE A 64 8.13 -11.58 -3.02
CA ILE A 64 6.74 -11.25 -3.36
C ILE A 64 6.79 -10.31 -4.55
N ASN A 65 6.07 -10.65 -5.61
CA ASN A 65 5.97 -9.83 -6.81
C ASN A 65 4.56 -9.28 -6.92
N ILE A 66 4.32 -8.14 -6.26
CA ILE A 66 3.02 -7.46 -6.25
C ILE A 66 3.11 -6.23 -7.13
N ASN A 67 3.02 -6.44 -8.43
CA ASN A 67 3.03 -5.32 -9.36
C ASN A 67 1.75 -4.47 -9.18
N PHE A 68 1.91 -3.16 -9.01
CA PHE A 68 0.81 -2.22 -8.85
C PHE A 68 -0.10 -2.18 -10.10
N ASN A 69 0.49 -2.32 -11.28
CA ASN A 69 -0.21 -2.26 -12.57
C ASN A 69 -0.85 -3.59 -13.00
N SER A 70 -0.60 -4.70 -12.30
CA SER A 70 -1.11 -6.02 -12.69
C SER A 70 -2.48 -6.37 -12.10
N GLY A 71 -3.19 -5.41 -11.51
CA GLY A 71 -4.54 -5.63 -10.96
C GLY A 71 -4.58 -6.33 -9.60
N ASN A 72 -3.44 -6.49 -8.92
CA ASN A 72 -3.38 -7.06 -7.56
C ASN A 72 -4.02 -6.15 -6.51
N TRP A 73 -4.18 -4.88 -6.83
CA TRP A 73 -4.74 -3.86 -5.95
C TRP A 73 -6.20 -3.59 -6.29
N GLU A 74 -7.08 -3.78 -5.32
CA GLU A 74 -8.48 -3.40 -5.42
C GLU A 74 -8.58 -1.87 -5.31
N GLN A 75 -8.93 -1.19 -6.40
CA GLN A 75 -9.16 0.25 -6.40
C GLN A 75 -10.61 0.54 -5.98
N SER A 76 -10.76 1.41 -4.99
CA SER A 76 -12.03 1.99 -4.57
C SER A 76 -11.94 3.52 -4.59
N SER A 77 -13.08 4.16 -4.78
CA SER A 77 -13.24 5.61 -4.71
C SER A 77 -14.42 5.86 -3.80
N ASP A 78 -14.21 6.52 -2.65
CA ASP A 78 -15.34 7.03 -1.87
C ASP A 78 -15.98 8.15 -2.70
N GLY A 79 -17.23 7.93 -3.11
CA GLY A 79 -18.06 8.82 -3.93
C GLY A 79 -18.81 9.84 -3.10
#